data_AF-A0A5E6N726-F1
#
_entry.id   AF-A0A5E6N726-F1
#
_cell.length_a   1.000
_cell.length_b   1.000
_cell.length_c   1.000
_cell.angle_alpha   90.00
_cell.angle_beta   90.00
_cell.angle_gamma   90.00
#
_symmetry.space_group_name_H-M   'P 1'
#
loop_
_entity.id
_entity.type
_entity.pdbx_description
1 polymer ?
#
loop_
_entity_poly.entity_id
_entity_poly.type
_entity_poly.pdbx_seq_one_letter_code
_entity_poly.pdbx_strand_id
1 'polypeptide(L)' 'MTLTYQKVDTNDLILEDWKRYLDLTEKAIFESELSDYDWYLVVENHKVIAVFQIIKVKCVKYAKI' A
#
# COMPACT_ATOMS: atom_id res chain seq x y z
N MET A 1 4.40 1.95 25.23
CA MET A 1 4.70 1.88 23.78
C MET A 1 3.65 2.68 23.05
N THR A 2 4.06 3.69 22.29
CA THR A 2 3.14 4.48 21.47
C THR A 2 3.51 4.24 20.02
N LEU A 3 2.64 3.52 19.31
CA LEU A 3 2.75 3.33 17.87
C LEU A 3 2.04 4.50 17.20
N THR A 4 2.75 5.20 16.30
CA THR A 4 2.17 6.28 15.51
C THR A 4 2.07 5.85 14.06
N TYR A 5 0.88 6.00 13.49
CA TYR A 5 0.64 5.77 12.07
C TYR A 5 0.77 7.09 11.33
N GLN A 6 1.62 7.14 10.31
CA GLN A 6 1.83 8.35 9.52
C GLN A 6 1.60 8.03 8.05
N LYS A 7 0.70 8.80 7.41
CA LYS A 7 0.54 8.76 5.95
C LYS A 7 1.79 9.36 5.32
N VAL A 8 2.26 8.75 4.24
CA VAL A 8 3.45 9.20 3.52
C VAL A 8 3.10 9.50 2.08
N ASP A 9 3.74 10.52 1.53
CA ASP A 9 3.71 10.75 0.09
C ASP A 9 4.53 9.66 -0.61
N THR A 10 3.98 9.07 -1.67
CA THR A 10 4.66 8.03 -2.45
C THR A 10 6.04 8.50 -2.95
N ASN A 11 6.21 9.81 -3.20
CA ASN A 11 7.47 10.37 -3.67
C ASN A 11 8.58 10.35 -2.62
N ASP A 12 8.23 10.23 -1.34
CA ASP A 12 9.19 10.14 -0.24
C ASP A 12 9.70 8.70 -0.03
N LEU A 13 9.13 7.72 -0.74
CA LEU A 13 9.51 6.32 -0.66
C LEU A 13 10.36 5.92 -1.87
N ILE A 14 11.59 5.49 -1.60
CA ILE A 14 12.37 4.71 -2.57
C ILE A 14 11.87 3.28 -2.48
N LEU A 15 10.86 2.96 -3.29
CA LEU A 15 10.41 1.60 -3.49
C LEU A 15 11.42 0.90 -4.39
N GLU A 16 12.29 0.07 -3.80
CA GLU A 16 13.04 -0.93 -4.57
C GLU A 16 12.07 -1.81 -5.37
N ASP A 17 12.55 -2.60 -6.33
CA ASP A 17 11.71 -3.41 -7.23
C ASP A 17 11.03 -4.59 -6.52
N TRP A 18 10.27 -4.29 -5.45
CA TRP A 18 9.60 -5.22 -4.56
C TRP A 18 8.52 -6.00 -5.29
N LYS A 19 7.98 -5.43 -6.38
CA LYS A 19 7.03 -6.07 -7.29
C LYS A 19 7.61 -7.32 -7.94
N ARG A 20 8.94 -7.47 -7.98
CA ARG A 20 9.60 -8.69 -8.47
C ARG A 20 9.42 -9.88 -7.53
N TYR A 21 9.09 -9.64 -6.26
CA TYR A 21 8.80 -10.69 -5.29
C TYR A 21 7.34 -11.17 -5.30
N LEU A 22 6.46 -10.48 -6.03
CA LEU A 22 5.06 -10.88 -6.18
C LEU A 22 4.93 -12.00 -7.21
N ASP A 23 4.01 -12.93 -6.96
CA ASP A 23 3.61 -13.88 -8.00
C ASP A 23 2.78 -13.19 -9.10
N LEU A 24 2.55 -13.89 -10.23
CA LEU A 24 1.84 -13.34 -11.38
C LEU A 24 0.41 -12.89 -11.05
N THR A 25 -0.27 -13.58 -10.14
CA THR A 25 -1.65 -13.26 -9.74
C THR A 25 -1.66 -12.04 -8.83
N GLU A 26 -0.79 -12.01 -7.84
CA GLU A 26 -0.61 -10.87 -6.94
C GLU A 26 -0.22 -9.62 -7.72
N LYS A 27 0.71 -9.76 -8.69
CA LYS A 27 1.13 -8.67 -9.56
C LYS A 27 -0.02 -8.15 -10.42
N ALA A 28 -0.84 -9.02 -11.01
CA ALA A 28 -2.00 -8.61 -11.81
C ALA A 28 -3.09 -7.92 -10.98
N ILE A 29 -3.34 -8.40 -9.76
CA ILE A 29 -4.25 -7.74 -8.81
C ILE A 29 -3.72 -6.36 -8.45
N PHE A 30 -2.43 -6.27 -8.09
CA PHE A 30 -1.79 -5.00 -7.81
C PHE A 30 -1.93 -4.04 -9.00
N GLU A 31 -1.52 -4.45 -10.20
CA GLU A 31 -1.50 -3.59 -11.39
C GLU A 31 -2.89 -3.14 -11.86
N SER A 32 -3.94 -3.93 -11.60
CA SER A 32 -5.32 -3.59 -11.98
C SER A 32 -6.02 -2.64 -11.00
N GLU A 33 -5.67 -2.68 -9.71
CA GLU A 33 -6.27 -1.87 -8.63
C GLU A 33 -5.50 -0.55 -8.37
N LEU A 34 -4.42 -0.30 -9.13
CA LEU A 34 -3.40 0.75 -8.91
C LEU A 34 -3.87 2.22 -8.94
N SER A 35 -5.14 2.52 -9.19
CA SER A 35 -5.57 3.92 -9.34
C SER A 35 -5.77 4.67 -8.02
N ASP A 36 -5.99 3.97 -6.90
CA ASP A 36 -6.25 4.60 -5.61
C ASP A 36 -5.60 3.79 -4.47
N TYR A 37 -4.50 4.30 -3.94
CA TYR A 37 -3.82 3.72 -2.78
C TYR A 37 -3.14 4.81 -1.95
N ASP A 38 -2.89 4.50 -0.69
CA ASP A 38 -2.13 5.35 0.23
C ASP A 38 -1.03 4.53 0.93
N TRP A 39 0.14 5.13 1.13
CA TRP A 39 1.23 4.54 1.91
C TRP A 39 1.22 5.01 3.35
N TYR A 40 1.56 4.11 4.26
CA TYR A 40 1.64 4.38 5.69
C TYR A 40 2.92 3.80 6.29
N LEU A 41 3.45 4.52 7.28
CA LEU A 41 4.54 4.08 8.14
C LEU A 41 4.02 3.82 9.55
N VAL A 42 4.60 2.80 10.17
CA VAL A 42 4.51 2.62 11.62
C VAL A 42 5.82 3.11 12.22
N VAL A 43 5.72 4.13 13.08
CA VAL A 43 6.86 4.71 13.78
C VAL A 43 6.79 4.36 15.26
N GLU A 44 7.89 3.85 15.79
CA GLU A 44 8.11 3.60 17.20
C GLU A 44 9.44 4.25 17.63
N ASN A 45 9.44 5.06 18.68
CA ASN A 45 10.64 5.74 19.19
C ASN A 45 11.45 6.48 18.11
N HIS A 46 10.77 7.18 17.20
CA HIS A 46 11.36 7.88 16.05
C HIS A 46 12.04 6.98 15.01
N LYS A 47 11.78 5.67 15.04
CA LYS A 47 12.24 4.70 14.04
C LYS A 47 11.05 4.15 13.26
N VAL A 48 11.20 4.04 11.95
CA VAL A 48 10.26 3.30 11.11
C VAL A 48 10.46 1.81 11.37
N ILE A 49 9.40 1.12 11.78
CA ILE A 49 9.43 -0.33 12.04
C ILE A 49 8.66 -1.13 10.99
N ALA A 50 7.75 -0.50 10.25
CA ALA A 50 7.03 -1.11 9.14
C ALA A 50 6.55 -0.06 8.13
N VAL A 51 6.46 -0.49 6.87
CA VAL A 51 5.84 0.26 5.78
C VAL A 51 4.76 -0.63 5.17
N PHE A 52 3.57 -0.10 4.95
CA PHE A 52 2.51 -0.86 4.27
C PHE A 52 1.69 0.04 3.36
N GLN A 53 1.11 -0.58 2.35
CA GLN A 53 0.24 0.07 1.38
C GLN A 53 -1.22 -0.31 1.69
N ILE A 54 -2.12 0.66 1.68
CA ILE A 54 -3.56 0.42 1.68
C ILE A 54 -4.06 0.68 0.27
N ILE A 55 -4.43 -0.40 -0.43
CA ILE A 55 -5.08 -0.31 -1.75
C ILE A 55 -6.57 -0.07 -1.52
N LYS A 56 -7.10 1.02 -2.06
CA LYS A 56 -8.54 1.32 -2.00
C LYS A 56 -9.21 0.67 -3.20
N VAL A 57 -9.64 -0.56 -3.00
CA VAL A 57 -10.45 -1.27 -3.98
C VAL A 57 -11.80 -0.56 -4.08
N LYS A 58 -12.10 0.07 -5.22
CA LYS A 58 -13.47 0.45 -5.54
C LYS A 58 -14.22 -0.85 -5.73
N CYS A 59 -14.90 -1.31 -4.68
CA CYS A 59 -15.80 -2.43 -4.77
C CYS A 59 -16.94 -2.03 -5.71
N VAL A 60 -16.75 -2.25 -7.01
CA VAL A 60 -17.85 -2.32 -7.97
C VAL A 60 -18.58 -3.60 -7.62
N LYS A 61 -19.33 -3.55 -6.52
CA LYS A 61 -20.41 -4.49 -6.27
C LYS A 61 -21.17 -4.57 -7.58
N TYR A 62 -21.49 -5.78 -7.98
CA TYR A 62 -22.55 -6.16 -8.89
C TYR A 62 -23.84 -5.37 -8.61
N ALA A 63 -23.85 -4.08 -8.91
CA ALA A 63 -25.02 -3.24 -8.98
C ALA A 63 -25.72 -3.70 -10.25
N LYS A 64 -26.43 -4.83 -10.13
CA LYS A 64 -27.51 -5.15 -11.03
C LYS A 64 -28.45 -3.94 -10.99
N ILE A 65 -28.45 -3.18 -12.08
CA ILE A 65 -29.61 -2.39 -12.49
C ILE A 65 -30.73 -3.38 -12.81
#